data_AF-A0A6J6C9H5-F1
#
_entry.id   AF-A0A6J6C9H5-F1
#
_cell.length_a   1.000
_cell.length_b   1.000
_cell.length_c   1.000
_cell.angle_alpha   90.00
_cell.angle_beta   90.00
_cell.angle_gamma   90.00
#
_symmetry.space_group_name_H-M   'P 1'
#
loop_
_entity.id
_entity.type
_entity.pdbx_description
1 polymer ?
#
loop_
_entity_poly.entity_id
_entity_poly.type
_entity_poly.pdbx_seq_one_letter_code
_entity_poly.pdbx_strand_id
1 'polypeptide(L)' 'MLCRTILGPERATVIYGWVFAAHQIGGSIAAFGAAVLRVKLGDYAAAFYVSGAMCVITSYFVLQIAKGKDLKAMMA' A
#
# COMPACT_ATOMS: atom_id res chain seq x y z
N MET A 1 -13.79 -2.03 -3.82
CA MET A 1 -14.82 -1.10 -3.29
C MET A 1 -14.25 0.29 -2.99
N LEU A 2 -13.18 0.44 -2.19
CA LEU A 2 -12.62 1.75 -1.80
C LEU A 2 -12.39 2.74 -2.97
N CYS A 3 -11.70 2.32 -4.04
CA CYS A 3 -11.47 3.20 -5.21
C CYS A 3 -12.79 3.68 -5.85
N ARG A 4 -13.80 2.81 -5.92
CA ARG A 4 -15.13 3.15 -6.45
C ARG A 4 -15.86 4.15 -5.57
N THR A 5 -15.83 3.94 -4.25
CA THR A 5 -16.43 4.84 -3.26
C THR A 5 -15.77 6.22 -3.25
N ILE A 6 -14.44 6.30 -3.41
CA ILE A 6 -13.70 7.56 -3.28
C ILE A 6 -13.59 8.34 -4.60
N LEU A 7 -13.45 7.64 -5.73
CA LEU A 7 -13.09 8.21 -7.03
C LEU A 7 -14.21 8.14 -8.07
N GLY A 8 -15.31 7.46 -7.75
CA GLY A 8 -16.46 7.25 -8.63
C GLY A 8 -16.27 6.09 -9.62
N PRO A 9 -17.35 5.62 -10.24
CA PRO A 9 -17.34 4.42 -11.09
C PRO A 9 -16.50 4.57 -12.36
N GLU A 10 -16.40 5.77 -12.93
CA GLU A 10 -15.70 6.00 -14.20
C GLU A 10 -14.19 5.81 -14.10
N ARG A 11 -13.57 6.24 -12.99
CA ARG A 11 -12.11 6.24 -12.83
C ARG A 11 -11.56 5.12 -11.95
N ALA A 12 -12.42 4.49 -11.15
CA ALA A 12 -11.99 3.53 -10.13
C ALA A 12 -11.22 2.33 -10.70
N THR A 13 -11.66 1.79 -11.83
CA THR A 13 -11.03 0.59 -12.41
C THR A 13 -9.61 0.88 -12.91
N VAL A 14 -9.42 2.00 -13.62
CA VAL A 14 -8.10 2.40 -14.14
C VAL A 14 -7.12 2.67 -13.00
N ILE A 15 -7.56 3.43 -11.98
CA ILE A 15 -6.71 3.77 -10.85
C ILE A 15 -6.38 2.52 -10.02
N TYR A 16 -7.34 1.63 -9.82
CA TYR A 16 -7.08 0.35 -9.16
C TYR A 16 -6.03 -0.48 -9.91
N GLY A 17 -6.08 -0.51 -11.25
CA GLY A 17 -5.07 -1.17 -12.08
C GLY A 17 -3.66 -0.65 -11.83
N TRP A 18 -3.49 0.66 -11.75
CA TRP A 18 -2.20 1.27 -11.43
C TRP A 18 -1.75 1.02 -9.99
N VAL A 19 -2.66 1.02 -9.02
CA VAL A 19 -2.37 0.65 -7.63
C VAL A 19 -1.87 -0.80 -7.56
N PHE A 20 -2.52 -1.71 -8.28
CA PHE A 20 -2.11 -3.11 -8.36
C PHE A 20 -0.72 -3.24 -8.99
N ALA A 21 -0.46 -2.60 -10.14
CA ALA A 21 0.85 -2.61 -10.78
C ALA A 21 1.96 -2.08 -9.85
N ALA A 22 1.70 -0.97 -9.17
CA ALA A 22 2.64 -0.41 -8.20
C ALA A 22 2.88 -1.36 -7.01
N HIS A 23 1.86 -2.09 -6.54
CA HIS A 23 2.03 -3.09 -5.49
C HIS A 23 2.92 -4.25 -5.93
N GLN A 24 2.75 -4.74 -7.17
CA GLN A 24 3.60 -5.80 -7.70
C GLN A 24 5.07 -5.36 -7.84
N ILE A 25 5.30 -4.13 -8.32
CA ILE A 25 6.65 -3.55 -8.39
C ILE A 25 7.24 -3.35 -6.98
N GLY A 26 6.45 -2.86 -6.03
CA GLY A 26 6.87 -2.74 -4.64
C GLY A 26 7.23 -4.09 -4.02
N GLY A 27 6.45 -5.14 -4.31
CA GLY A 27 6.69 -6.49 -3.86
C GLY A 27 8.00 -7.08 -4.41
N SER A 28 8.31 -6.85 -5.69
CA SER A 28 9.57 -7.30 -6.27
C SER A 28 10.78 -6.55 -5.67
N ILE A 29 10.67 -5.25 -5.44
CA ILE A 29 11.70 -4.46 -4.74
C ILE A 29 11.90 -4.95 -3.31
N ALA A 30 10.81 -5.21 -2.56
CA ALA A 30 10.88 -5.69 -1.19
C ALA A 30 11.54 -7.09 -1.11
N ALA A 31 11.17 -8.01 -2.01
CA ALA A 31 11.75 -9.34 -2.07
C ALA A 31 13.25 -9.29 -2.41
N PHE A 32 13.64 -8.51 -3.41
CA PHE A 32 15.04 -8.31 -3.78
C PHE A 32 15.83 -7.64 -2.64
N GLY A 33 15.29 -6.57 -2.06
CA GLY A 33 15.91 -5.86 -0.94
C GLY A 33 16.12 -6.76 0.29
N ALA A 34 15.13 -7.58 0.64
CA ALA A 34 15.25 -8.55 1.73
C ALA A 34 16.33 -9.59 1.46
N ALA A 35 16.45 -10.08 0.22
CA ALA A 35 17.53 -10.99 -0.18
C ALA A 35 18.91 -10.33 -0.06
N VAL A 36 19.05 -9.08 -0.53
CA VAL A 36 20.32 -8.32 -0.40
C VAL A 36 20.69 -8.11 1.07
N LEU A 37 19.75 -7.67 1.90
CA LEU A 37 19.97 -7.47 3.34
C LEU A 37 20.39 -8.78 4.02
N ARG A 38 19.74 -9.90 3.70
CA ARG A 38 20.07 -11.21 4.24
C ARG A 38 21.47 -11.68 3.87
N VAL A 39 21.90 -11.41 2.64
CA VAL A 39 23.25 -11.78 2.17
C VAL A 39 24.32 -10.92 2.83
N LYS A 40 24.06 -9.62 3.04
CA LYS A 40 25.03 -8.67 3.59
C LYS A 40 25.13 -8.70 5.12
N LEU A 41 24.02 -8.91 5.81
CA LEU A 41 23.92 -8.81 7.27
C LEU A 41 23.81 -10.18 7.98
N GLY A 42 23.53 -11.25 7.24
CA GLY A 42 23.47 -12.61 7.78
C GLY A 42 22.12 -13.04 8.34
N ASP A 43 21.17 -12.11 8.54
CA ASP A 43 19.80 -12.41 9.01
C ASP A 43 18.74 -11.51 8.33
N TYR A 44 17.48 -11.65 8.74
CA TYR A 44 16.34 -10.86 8.22
C TYR A 44 15.89 -9.73 9.16
N ALA A 45 16.58 -9.48 10.29
CA ALA A 45 16.13 -8.53 11.29
C ALA A 45 15.94 -7.13 10.69
N ALA A 46 16.93 -6.65 9.93
CA ALA A 46 16.83 -5.36 9.24
C ALA A 46 15.67 -5.31 8.24
N ALA A 47 15.45 -6.38 7.47
CA ALA A 47 14.34 -6.45 6.52
C ALA A 47 12.99 -6.36 7.24
N PHE A 48 12.82 -7.06 8.36
CA PHE A 48 11.59 -7.01 9.15
C PHE A 48 11.36 -5.66 9.81
N TYR A 49 12.38 -5.02 10.36
CA TYR A 49 12.23 -3.67 10.93
C TYR A 49 11.83 -2.64 9.88
N VAL A 50 12.44 -2.68 8.68
CA VAL A 50 12.07 -1.80 7.57
C VAL A 50 10.63 -2.06 7.12
N SER A 51 10.24 -3.33 6.92
CA SER A 51 8.86 -3.67 6.56
C SER A 51 7.86 -3.23 7.62
N GLY A 52 8.16 -3.43 8.91
CA GLY A 52 7.33 -2.97 10.02
C GLY A 52 7.14 -1.46 10.02
N ALA A 53 8.21 -0.69 9.82
CA ALA A 53 8.14 0.77 9.69
C ALA A 53 7.27 1.19 8.48
N MET A 54 7.44 0.53 7.32
CA MET A 54 6.60 0.78 6.15
C MET A 54 5.12 0.48 6.41
N CYS A 55 4.79 -0.57 7.17
CA CYS A 55 3.42 -0.87 7.56
C CYS A 55 2.80 0.27 8.38
N VAL A 56 3.53 0.78 9.40
CA VAL A 56 3.03 1.90 10.23
C VAL A 56 2.78 3.15 9.38
N ILE A 57 3.73 3.49 8.49
CA ILE A 57 3.58 4.62 7.56
C ILE A 57 2.37 4.43 6.65
N THR A 58 2.19 3.22 6.10
CA THR A 58 1.06 2.89 5.22
C THR A 58 -0.27 3.00 5.96
N SER A 59 -0.35 2.46 7.17
CA SER A 59 -1.54 2.57 8.03
C SER A 59 -1.91 4.03 8.27
N TYR A 60 -0.93 4.90 8.55
CA TYR A 60 -1.19 6.33 8.67
C TYR A 60 -1.84 6.90 7.40
N PHE A 61 -1.29 6.65 6.21
CA PHE A 61 -1.88 7.15 4.97
C PHE A 61 -3.28 6.59 4.70
N VAL A 62 -3.52 5.31 5.00
CA VAL A 62 -4.85 4.68 4.84
C VAL A 62 -5.90 5.42 5.67
N LEU A 63 -5.59 5.80 6.91
CA LEU A 63 -6.50 6.58 7.76
C LEU A 63 -6.85 7.96 7.18
N GLN A 64 -5.99 8.52 6.33
CA GLN A 64 -6.22 9.85 5.74
C GLN A 64 -7.13 9.82 4.50
N ILE A 65 -7.30 8.66 3.84
CA ILE A 65 -7.98 8.55 2.53
C ILE A 65 -9.44 9.03 2.57
N ALA A 66 -10.16 8.73 3.65
CA ALA A 66 -11.59 9.05 3.78
C ALA A 66 -11.88 10.13 4.84
N LYS A 67 -10.84 10.78 5.37
CA LYS A 67 -11.01 11.73 6.48
C LYS A 67 -11.84 12.94 6.02
N GLY A 68 -12.99 13.16 6.67
CA GLY A 68 -13.89 14.27 6.38
C GLY A 68 -14.93 14.02 5.27
N LYS A 69 -15.06 12.78 4.77
CA LYS A 69 -16.12 12.40 3.83
C LYS A 69 -17.26 11.68 4.58
N ASP A 70 -18.51 12.04 4.29
CA ASP A 70 -19.68 11.37 4.88
C ASP A 70 -19.87 9.99 4.22
N LEU A 71 -19.47 8.93 4.92
CA LEU A 71 -19.59 7.55 4.44
C LEU A 71 -21.02 7.18 4.05
N LYS A 72 -22.05 7.75 4.70
CA LYS A 72 -23.45 7.43 4.42
C LYS A 72 -23.89 7.99 3.06
N ALA A 73 -23.40 9.18 2.70
CA ALA A 73 -23.62 9.78 1.39
C ALA A 73 -22.80 9.12 0.26
N MET A 74 -21.71 8.42 0.58
CA MET A 74 -20.87 7.71 -0.40
C MET A 74 -21.31 6.27 -0.69
N MET A 75 -22.18 5.71 0.17
CA MET A 75 -22.68 4.34 0.10
C MET A 75 -24.16 4.25 -0.32
N ALA A 76 -24.85 5.39 -0.39
CA ALA A 76 -26.19 5.53 -0.98
C ALA A 76 -26.09 5.68 -2.51
#